data_AF-A0A0M1N186-F1
#
_entry.id   AF-A0A0M1N186-F1
#
_cell.length_a   1.000
_cell.length_b   1.000
_cell.length_c   1.000
_cell.angle_alpha   90.00
_cell.angle_beta   90.00
_cell.angle_gamma   90.00
#
_symmetry.space_group_name_H-M   'P 1'
#
loop_
_entity.id
_entity.type
_entity.pdbx_description
1 polymer ?
#
loop_
_entity_poly.entity_id
_entity_poly.type
_entity_poly.pdbx_seq_one_letter_code
_entity_poly.pdbx_strand_id
1 'polypeptide(L)'
;MKDVIINTKLGSIQCADPKQPTRNEILKAVHANNPNNPIDDIHIKVVFDALWPYKQASLFPSNPDPQNNPYKGQADLNYSTGFEPVDLSQVITSGNIGNVVCSDPKVPTKEEISNRITQKYNTFIPDEVNVVVDPQNPTTNAVAKANADSVSYNPGSEVDLTYKTVTKLPELSTIITSGEIGNVVCSDPQKPTKEEVLNQITQKYNNVFKEDVEVVLDPKNYTTKAVVKTKPDSNNYNPGSSVNLTYKTVYNSPQENISDSNWLTEIWFWVLTMVVAVSGASAYGITAKIKKKKNSHHHK
;
A
#
# COMPACT_ATOMS: atom_id res chain seq x y z
N MET A 1 -52.41 24.14 -23.13
CA MET A 1 -51.20 23.66 -22.44
C MET A 1 -51.11 22.15 -22.58
N LYS A 2 -49.96 21.64 -22.99
CA LYS A 2 -49.64 20.21 -23.07
C LYS A 2 -49.11 19.75 -21.72
N ASP A 3 -49.55 18.59 -21.23
CA ASP A 3 -48.87 17.99 -20.08
C ASP A 3 -47.45 17.56 -20.50
N VAL A 4 -46.49 17.65 -19.57
CA VAL A 4 -45.17 17.04 -19.77
C VAL A 4 -45.34 15.52 -19.70
N ILE A 5 -45.79 14.91 -20.80
CA ILE A 5 -45.96 13.46 -20.93
C ILE A 5 -44.80 12.93 -21.75
N ILE A 6 -43.84 12.34 -21.07
CA ILE A 6 -42.66 11.70 -21.65
C ILE A 6 -42.48 10.33 -21.02
N ASN A 7 -41.75 9.45 -21.71
CA ASN A 7 -41.30 8.21 -21.12
C ASN A 7 -40.44 8.52 -19.88
N THR A 8 -40.95 8.14 -18.72
CA THR A 8 -40.35 8.39 -17.40
C THR A 8 -39.23 7.41 -17.06
N LYS A 9 -39.00 6.38 -17.88
CA LYS A 9 -37.88 5.43 -17.73
C LYS A 9 -36.89 5.65 -18.87
N LEU A 10 -35.81 6.38 -18.57
CA LEU A 10 -34.76 6.66 -19.55
C LEU A 10 -33.72 5.54 -19.67
N GLY A 11 -33.72 4.58 -18.72
CA GLY A 11 -32.74 3.50 -18.69
C GLY A 11 -31.35 4.02 -18.34
N SER A 12 -30.33 3.52 -19.04
CA SER A 12 -28.95 3.98 -18.86
C SER A 12 -28.68 5.20 -19.75
N ILE A 13 -28.17 6.26 -19.15
CA ILE A 13 -27.79 7.50 -19.83
C ILE A 13 -26.28 7.63 -19.87
N GLN A 14 -25.76 8.19 -20.97
CA GLN A 14 -24.34 8.48 -21.13
C GLN A 14 -24.05 9.88 -20.57
N CYS A 15 -23.15 9.95 -19.60
CA CYS A 15 -22.72 11.20 -18.96
C CYS A 15 -21.20 11.34 -19.08
N ALA A 16 -20.71 12.57 -19.24
CA ALA A 16 -19.30 12.89 -19.20
C ALA A 16 -18.72 12.62 -17.80
N ASP A 17 -19.47 12.99 -16.76
CA ASP A 17 -19.25 12.53 -15.39
C ASP A 17 -20.45 11.70 -14.92
N PRO A 18 -20.31 10.36 -14.83
CA PRO A 18 -21.35 9.49 -14.29
C PRO A 18 -21.80 9.85 -12.87
N LYS A 19 -20.98 10.60 -12.12
CA LYS A 19 -21.34 11.04 -10.77
C LYS A 19 -22.21 12.29 -10.75
N GLN A 20 -22.14 13.11 -11.79
CA GLN A 20 -22.77 14.42 -11.81
C GLN A 20 -23.42 14.69 -13.18
N PRO A 21 -24.54 13.99 -13.50
CA PRO A 21 -25.25 14.20 -14.74
C PRO A 21 -25.71 15.66 -14.85
N THR A 22 -25.49 16.26 -16.00
CA THR A 22 -25.88 17.64 -16.29
C THR A 22 -27.30 17.70 -16.83
N ARG A 23 -27.92 18.88 -16.69
CA ARG A 23 -29.22 19.19 -17.30
C ARG A 23 -29.28 18.79 -18.78
N ASN A 24 -28.24 19.12 -19.55
CA ASN A 24 -28.22 18.88 -20.99
C ASN A 24 -28.14 17.39 -21.32
N GLU A 25 -27.43 16.59 -20.52
CA GLU A 25 -27.35 15.14 -20.69
C GLU A 25 -28.71 14.48 -20.40
N ILE A 26 -29.42 14.94 -19.36
CA ILE A 26 -30.79 14.49 -19.07
C ILE A 26 -31.72 14.82 -20.23
N LEU A 27 -31.73 16.07 -20.71
CA LEU A 27 -32.61 16.47 -21.81
C LEU A 27 -32.29 15.71 -23.10
N LYS A 28 -31.00 15.51 -23.42
CA LYS A 28 -30.58 14.68 -24.56
C LYS A 28 -31.12 13.24 -24.45
N ALA A 29 -31.08 12.65 -23.26
CA ALA A 29 -31.64 11.31 -23.02
C ALA A 29 -33.18 11.30 -23.15
N VAL A 30 -33.86 12.36 -22.69
CA VAL A 30 -35.31 12.52 -22.86
C VAL A 30 -35.67 12.59 -24.34
N HIS A 31 -34.96 13.40 -25.14
CA HIS A 31 -35.17 13.50 -26.59
C HIS A 31 -34.97 12.18 -27.30
N ALA A 32 -33.90 11.46 -26.96
CA ALA A 32 -33.60 10.15 -27.56
C ALA A 32 -34.71 9.11 -27.26
N ASN A 33 -35.30 9.16 -26.06
CA ASN A 33 -36.36 8.24 -25.65
C ASN A 33 -37.78 8.70 -26.07
N ASN A 34 -37.92 9.93 -26.55
CA ASN A 34 -39.21 10.53 -26.94
C ASN A 34 -39.13 11.24 -28.31
N PRO A 35 -38.67 10.56 -29.38
CA PRO A 35 -38.41 11.20 -30.67
C PRO A 35 -39.66 11.83 -31.32
N ASN A 36 -40.85 11.35 -30.96
CA ASN A 36 -42.13 11.83 -31.50
C ASN A 36 -42.81 12.90 -30.65
N ASN A 37 -42.24 13.25 -29.48
CA ASN A 37 -42.77 14.28 -28.59
C ASN A 37 -41.64 15.21 -28.11
N PRO A 38 -41.06 16.03 -29.02
CA PRO A 38 -39.98 16.92 -28.65
C PRO A 38 -40.46 17.95 -27.63
N ILE A 39 -39.81 17.97 -26.47
CA ILE A 39 -39.96 19.03 -25.48
C ILE A 39 -39.07 20.21 -25.89
N ASP A 40 -39.46 21.44 -25.58
CA ASP A 40 -38.58 22.59 -25.78
C ASP A 40 -37.72 22.81 -24.53
N ASP A 41 -36.42 22.67 -24.69
CA ASP A 41 -35.44 22.83 -23.62
C ASP A 41 -35.57 24.20 -22.92
N ILE A 42 -35.95 25.27 -23.62
CA ILE A 42 -36.03 26.62 -23.03
C ILE A 42 -37.12 26.70 -21.95
N HIS A 43 -38.17 25.91 -22.11
CA HIS A 43 -39.36 25.95 -21.28
C HIS A 43 -39.36 24.90 -20.16
N ILE A 44 -38.28 24.14 -20.01
CA ILE A 44 -38.16 23.04 -19.04
C ILE A 44 -37.01 23.27 -18.05
N LYS A 45 -37.33 23.17 -16.76
CA LYS A 45 -36.37 23.03 -15.66
C LYS A 45 -36.19 21.55 -15.37
N VAL A 46 -34.94 21.14 -15.14
CA VAL A 46 -34.58 19.82 -14.61
C VAL A 46 -34.18 20.04 -13.16
N VAL A 47 -34.85 19.34 -12.25
CA VAL A 47 -34.51 19.33 -10.83
C VAL A 47 -34.06 17.91 -10.50
N PHE A 48 -32.86 17.77 -9.96
CA PHE A 48 -32.36 16.48 -9.51
C PHE A 48 -32.87 16.22 -8.10
N ASP A 49 -33.24 14.97 -7.80
CA ASP A 49 -33.62 14.60 -6.43
C ASP A 49 -32.42 14.83 -5.47
N ALA A 50 -32.66 15.25 -4.24
CA ALA A 50 -31.59 15.60 -3.31
C ALA A 50 -30.81 14.37 -2.79
N LEU A 51 -31.31 13.16 -3.05
CA LEU A 51 -30.68 11.90 -2.63
C LEU A 51 -29.79 11.35 -3.74
N TRP A 52 -28.49 11.43 -3.51
CA TRP A 52 -27.45 10.94 -4.42
C TRP A 52 -27.19 9.43 -4.24
N PRO A 53 -26.86 8.64 -5.28
CA PRO A 53 -26.70 9.00 -6.70
C PRO A 53 -28.04 9.39 -7.31
N TYR A 54 -28.05 10.49 -8.06
CA TYR A 54 -29.23 10.99 -8.76
C TYR A 54 -29.75 9.91 -9.71
N LYS A 55 -30.61 9.02 -9.20
CA LYS A 55 -31.34 8.02 -10.00
C LYS A 55 -32.67 8.59 -10.48
N GLN A 56 -33.02 9.78 -9.98
CA GLN A 56 -34.25 10.49 -10.29
C GLN A 56 -33.99 11.97 -10.59
N ALA A 57 -34.73 12.49 -11.57
CA ALA A 57 -34.84 13.90 -11.85
C ALA A 57 -36.28 14.24 -12.24
N SER A 58 -36.75 15.42 -11.90
CA SER A 58 -38.10 15.88 -12.22
C SER A 58 -38.02 17.02 -13.24
N LEU A 59 -38.85 16.91 -14.28
CA LEU A 59 -39.03 17.98 -15.26
C LEU A 59 -40.21 18.85 -14.90
N PHE A 60 -40.00 20.16 -14.93
CA PHE A 60 -41.02 21.17 -14.65
C PHE A 60 -41.06 22.25 -15.74
N PRO A 61 -42.24 22.82 -16.04
CA PRO A 61 -42.33 24.07 -16.78
C PRO A 61 -41.51 25.17 -16.08
N SER A 62 -40.65 25.86 -16.82
CA SER A 62 -39.79 26.92 -16.27
C SER A 62 -40.60 28.12 -15.74
N ASN A 63 -41.79 28.34 -16.30
CA ASN A 63 -42.80 29.34 -15.92
C ASN A 63 -44.20 28.69 -16.05
N PRO A 64 -45.05 28.69 -15.01
CA PRO A 64 -46.40 28.12 -15.09
C PRO A 64 -47.41 28.99 -15.86
N ASP A 65 -47.02 30.21 -16.29
CA ASP A 65 -47.88 31.09 -17.09
C ASP A 65 -48.19 30.48 -18.48
N PRO A 66 -49.47 30.16 -18.78
CA PRO A 66 -49.88 29.55 -20.03
C PRO A 66 -49.59 30.39 -21.27
N GLN A 67 -49.42 31.71 -21.13
CA GLN A 67 -49.13 32.61 -22.25
C GLN A 67 -47.67 32.50 -22.71
N ASN A 68 -46.79 32.06 -21.81
CA ASN A 68 -45.34 32.04 -22.00
C ASN A 68 -44.72 30.64 -21.93
N ASN A 69 -45.48 29.62 -21.52
CA ASN A 69 -45.02 28.24 -21.50
C ASN A 69 -46.12 27.29 -22.00
N PRO A 70 -45.86 26.50 -23.06
CA PRO A 70 -46.85 25.57 -23.58
C PRO A 70 -47.07 24.34 -22.68
N TYR A 71 -46.22 24.11 -21.67
CA TYR A 71 -46.21 22.92 -20.82
C TYR A 71 -46.86 23.13 -19.44
N LYS A 72 -47.48 22.07 -18.89
CA LYS A 72 -47.99 21.99 -17.51
C LYS A 72 -47.64 20.64 -16.88
N GLY A 73 -47.70 20.55 -15.55
CA GLY A 73 -47.47 19.32 -14.80
C GLY A 73 -46.00 19.04 -14.47
N GLN A 74 -45.72 17.82 -13.99
CA GLN A 74 -44.39 17.32 -13.61
C GLN A 74 -44.20 15.95 -14.24
N ALA A 75 -42.98 15.66 -14.70
CA ALA A 75 -42.58 14.32 -15.12
C ALA A 75 -41.37 13.86 -14.31
N ASP A 76 -41.52 12.78 -13.56
CA ASP A 76 -40.44 12.17 -12.81
C ASP A 76 -39.72 11.15 -13.68
N LEU A 77 -38.43 11.38 -13.87
CA LEU A 77 -37.52 10.57 -14.66
C LEU A 77 -36.79 9.60 -13.74
N ASN A 78 -36.69 8.36 -14.15
CA ASN A 78 -35.81 7.36 -13.55
C ASN A 78 -34.73 7.00 -14.57
N TYR A 79 -33.47 7.05 -14.13
CA TYR A 79 -32.31 6.74 -14.96
C TYR A 79 -31.16 6.16 -14.14
N SER A 80 -30.17 5.62 -14.85
CA SER A 80 -28.89 5.19 -14.28
C SER A 80 -27.74 5.76 -15.12
N THR A 81 -26.67 6.21 -14.47
CA THR A 81 -25.45 6.66 -15.14
C THR A 81 -24.41 5.53 -15.25
N GLY A 82 -24.72 4.33 -14.74
CA GLY A 82 -23.77 3.22 -14.62
C GLY A 82 -22.77 3.36 -13.47
N PHE A 83 -22.82 4.46 -12.69
CA PHE A 83 -22.06 4.61 -11.46
C PHE A 83 -22.84 4.06 -10.27
N GLU A 84 -22.19 3.24 -9.45
CA GLU A 84 -22.70 2.81 -8.15
C GLU A 84 -21.68 3.22 -7.07
N PRO A 85 -22.08 3.99 -6.05
CA PRO A 85 -21.23 4.26 -4.90
C PRO A 85 -20.82 2.98 -4.18
N VAL A 86 -19.70 3.06 -3.49
CA VAL A 86 -19.18 1.95 -2.68
C VAL A 86 -19.38 2.23 -1.20
N ASP A 87 -19.46 1.19 -0.38
CA ASP A 87 -19.43 1.40 1.07
C ASP A 87 -18.02 1.81 1.52
N LEU A 88 -17.93 2.62 2.57
CA LEU A 88 -16.64 2.94 3.19
C LEU A 88 -15.84 1.70 3.58
N SER A 89 -16.48 0.60 3.95
CA SER A 89 -15.82 -0.68 4.29
C SER A 89 -15.12 -1.36 3.10
N GLN A 90 -15.50 -1.02 1.86
CA GLN A 90 -14.82 -1.50 0.67
C GLN A 90 -13.52 -0.72 0.38
N VAL A 91 -13.41 0.51 0.89
CA VAL A 91 -12.22 1.36 0.76
C VAL A 91 -11.31 1.23 1.98
N ILE A 92 -11.87 1.38 3.19
CA ILE A 92 -11.20 1.19 4.47
C ILE A 92 -11.32 -0.29 4.83
N THR A 93 -10.46 -1.09 4.22
CA THR A 93 -10.50 -2.56 4.36
C THR A 93 -10.06 -3.08 5.73
N SER A 94 -9.49 -2.20 6.57
CA SER A 94 -9.17 -2.47 7.97
C SER A 94 -9.42 -1.21 8.80
N GLY A 95 -10.23 -1.34 9.86
CA GLY A 95 -10.48 -0.22 10.78
C GLY A 95 -9.23 0.23 11.54
N ASN A 96 -8.18 -0.60 11.64
CA ASN A 96 -6.92 -0.16 12.23
C ASN A 96 -6.14 0.68 11.23
N ILE A 97 -6.07 1.99 11.45
CA ILE A 97 -5.35 2.93 10.59
C ILE A 97 -3.94 3.22 11.10
N GLY A 98 -3.55 2.65 12.25
CA GLY A 98 -2.18 2.69 12.76
C GLY A 98 -1.83 3.95 13.55
N ASN A 99 -0.61 4.46 13.38
CA ASN A 99 -0.16 5.65 14.09
C ASN A 99 -0.63 6.93 13.40
N VAL A 100 -1.31 7.80 14.14
CA VAL A 100 -1.70 9.15 13.69
C VAL A 100 -0.72 10.14 14.29
N VAL A 101 0.04 10.82 13.42
CA VAL A 101 0.96 11.87 13.86
C VAL A 101 0.15 13.13 14.15
N CYS A 102 0.21 13.59 15.40
CA CYS A 102 -0.57 14.72 15.88
C CYS A 102 0.33 15.77 16.51
N SER A 103 -0.05 17.04 16.35
CA SER A 103 0.56 18.15 17.08
C SER A 103 0.30 18.08 18.59
N ASP A 104 -0.94 17.77 18.98
CA ASP A 104 -1.32 17.36 20.34
C ASP A 104 -1.77 15.88 20.34
N PRO A 105 -0.96 14.94 20.87
CA PRO A 105 -1.29 13.52 20.86
C PRO A 105 -2.48 13.16 21.75
N LYS A 106 -3.02 14.08 22.57
CA LYS A 106 -4.21 13.80 23.37
C LYS A 106 -5.50 14.12 22.63
N VAL A 107 -5.44 14.96 21.60
CA VAL A 107 -6.60 15.49 20.89
C VAL A 107 -6.28 15.53 19.39
N PRO A 108 -6.31 14.39 18.69
CA PRO A 108 -6.12 14.38 17.25
C PRO A 108 -7.25 15.15 16.57
N THR A 109 -6.90 15.90 15.53
CA THR A 109 -7.86 16.55 14.67
C THR A 109 -8.45 15.56 13.66
N LYS A 110 -9.66 15.86 13.16
CA LYS A 110 -10.25 15.11 12.04
C LYS A 110 -9.33 15.07 10.82
N GLU A 111 -8.59 16.15 10.57
CA GLU A 111 -7.69 16.26 9.42
C GLU A 111 -6.46 15.35 9.58
N GLU A 112 -5.85 15.30 10.76
CA GLU A 112 -4.74 14.37 11.06
C GLU A 112 -5.17 12.90 10.86
N ILE A 113 -6.38 12.55 11.29
CA ILE A 113 -6.94 11.20 11.11
C ILE A 113 -7.25 10.94 9.63
N SER A 114 -7.94 11.85 8.94
CA SER A 114 -8.24 11.73 7.51
C SER A 114 -6.98 11.59 6.67
N ASN A 115 -5.94 12.38 6.95
CA ASN A 115 -4.65 12.28 6.27
C ASN A 115 -4.03 10.89 6.45
N ARG A 116 -4.13 10.31 7.65
CA ARG A 116 -3.64 8.95 7.89
C ARG A 116 -4.44 7.90 7.11
N ILE A 117 -5.77 8.06 7.02
CA ILE A 117 -6.63 7.19 6.20
C ILE A 117 -6.22 7.29 4.73
N THR A 118 -6.05 8.51 4.17
CA THR A 118 -5.62 8.74 2.79
C THR A 118 -4.26 8.10 2.49
N GLN A 119 -3.29 8.22 3.39
CA GLN A 119 -1.96 7.61 3.24
C GLN A 119 -2.02 6.08 3.16
N LYS A 120 -2.92 5.47 3.94
CA LYS A 120 -3.11 4.02 3.97
C LYS A 120 -3.97 3.51 2.82
N TYR A 121 -4.99 4.29 2.44
CA TYR A 121 -5.99 3.96 1.44
C TYR A 121 -6.03 5.06 0.39
N ASN A 122 -5.19 4.95 -0.64
CA ASN A 122 -5.04 5.98 -1.68
C ASN A 122 -6.34 6.32 -2.46
N THR A 123 -7.37 5.49 -2.34
CA THR A 123 -8.69 5.70 -2.96
C THR A 123 -9.70 6.38 -2.02
N PHE A 124 -9.28 6.71 -0.79
CA PHE A 124 -10.10 7.44 0.18
C PHE A 124 -10.18 8.93 -0.19
N ILE A 125 -11.41 9.45 -0.23
CA ILE A 125 -11.73 10.84 -0.58
C ILE A 125 -12.15 11.55 0.71
N PRO A 126 -11.23 12.30 1.37
CA PRO A 126 -11.48 12.86 2.69
C PRO A 126 -12.61 13.89 2.71
N ASP A 127 -12.83 14.62 1.62
CA ASP A 127 -13.86 15.67 1.55
C ASP A 127 -15.29 15.13 1.57
N GLU A 128 -15.46 13.85 1.23
CA GLU A 128 -16.76 13.17 1.21
C GLU A 128 -17.06 12.41 2.50
N VAL A 129 -16.18 12.52 3.51
CA VAL A 129 -16.25 11.74 4.74
C VAL A 129 -16.10 12.64 5.96
N ASN A 130 -17.00 12.50 6.91
CA ASN A 130 -16.88 13.11 8.22
C ASN A 130 -16.24 12.12 9.21
N VAL A 131 -15.12 12.52 9.81
CA VAL A 131 -14.46 11.76 10.86
C VAL A 131 -14.84 12.31 12.23
N VAL A 132 -15.40 11.45 13.07
CA VAL A 132 -15.85 11.78 14.43
C VAL A 132 -14.97 11.04 15.44
N VAL A 133 -14.18 11.79 16.20
CA VAL A 133 -13.32 11.24 17.27
C VAL A 133 -14.18 10.81 18.46
N ASP A 134 -13.89 9.64 19.03
CA ASP A 134 -14.54 9.19 20.25
C ASP A 134 -14.09 10.07 21.44
N PRO A 135 -14.99 10.84 22.08
CA PRO A 135 -14.60 11.71 23.19
C PRO A 135 -14.14 10.94 24.44
N GLN A 136 -14.49 9.66 24.58
CA GLN A 136 -14.04 8.83 25.70
C GLN A 136 -12.66 8.21 25.44
N ASN A 137 -12.33 7.98 24.16
CA ASN A 137 -11.06 7.36 23.76
C ASN A 137 -10.41 8.11 22.59
N PRO A 138 -10.11 9.42 22.76
CA PRO A 138 -9.70 10.27 21.64
C PRO A 138 -8.32 9.92 21.08
N THR A 139 -7.53 9.11 21.78
CA THR A 139 -6.21 8.68 21.31
C THR A 139 -6.22 7.34 20.60
N THR A 140 -7.37 6.67 20.53
CA THR A 140 -7.46 5.32 19.97
C THR A 140 -8.64 5.09 19.04
N ASN A 141 -9.76 5.82 19.16
CA ASN A 141 -10.99 5.50 18.46
C ASN A 141 -11.56 6.71 17.70
N ALA A 142 -12.14 6.44 16.54
CA ALA A 142 -12.97 7.37 15.77
C ALA A 142 -13.94 6.60 14.89
N VAL A 143 -14.89 7.29 14.26
CA VAL A 143 -15.77 6.74 13.24
C VAL A 143 -15.65 7.60 11.99
N ALA A 144 -15.38 6.97 10.84
CA ALA A 144 -15.52 7.60 9.54
C ALA A 144 -16.94 7.36 9.02
N LYS A 145 -17.67 8.42 8.66
CA LYS A 145 -19.02 8.34 8.11
C LYS A 145 -19.08 9.05 6.76
N ALA A 146 -19.63 8.40 5.75
CA ALA A 146 -19.89 9.05 4.48
C ALA A 146 -20.84 10.24 4.68
N ASN A 147 -20.53 11.38 4.07
CA ASN A 147 -21.42 12.53 4.10
C ASN A 147 -22.73 12.20 3.38
N ALA A 148 -23.81 12.86 3.79
CA ALA A 148 -25.13 12.64 3.20
C ALA A 148 -25.19 12.99 1.70
N ASP A 149 -24.32 13.90 1.26
CA ASP A 149 -24.13 14.37 -0.11
C ASP A 149 -22.93 13.73 -0.82
N SER A 150 -22.34 12.67 -0.26
CA SER A 150 -21.23 11.95 -0.87
C SER A 150 -21.63 11.38 -2.24
N VAL A 151 -20.73 11.56 -3.22
CA VAL A 151 -20.85 11.08 -4.60
C VAL A 151 -19.97 9.86 -4.90
N SER A 152 -19.24 9.38 -3.92
CA SER A 152 -18.34 8.25 -4.05
C SER A 152 -18.72 7.13 -3.10
N TYR A 153 -19.38 7.46 -2.00
CA TYR A 153 -19.74 6.53 -0.94
C TYR A 153 -21.25 6.45 -0.72
N ASN A 154 -21.72 5.28 -0.27
CA ASN A 154 -23.12 5.13 0.11
C ASN A 154 -23.42 6.03 1.32
N PRO A 155 -24.44 6.92 1.25
CA PRO A 155 -24.85 7.72 2.39
C PRO A 155 -25.22 6.85 3.59
N GLY A 156 -24.65 7.17 4.75
CA GLY A 156 -24.83 6.39 5.98
C GLY A 156 -23.90 5.18 6.11
N SER A 157 -23.05 4.89 5.12
CA SER A 157 -21.95 3.94 5.32
C SER A 157 -20.96 4.51 6.35
N GLU A 158 -20.49 3.64 7.25
CA GLU A 158 -19.57 4.00 8.32
C GLU A 158 -18.57 2.90 8.58
N VAL A 159 -17.42 3.29 9.13
CA VAL A 159 -16.35 2.38 9.55
C VAL A 159 -15.80 2.84 10.89
N ASP A 160 -15.78 1.94 11.85
CA ASP A 160 -15.07 2.13 13.12
C ASP A 160 -13.56 2.09 12.89
N LEU A 161 -12.88 3.11 13.42
CA LEU A 161 -11.46 3.30 13.28
C LEU A 161 -10.76 3.07 14.62
N THR A 162 -9.63 2.37 14.57
CA THR A 162 -8.68 2.24 15.67
C THR A 162 -7.33 2.78 15.26
N TYR A 163 -6.66 3.48 16.18
CA TYR A 163 -5.36 4.10 15.94
C TYR A 163 -4.57 4.28 17.24
N LYS A 164 -3.38 4.85 17.11
CA LYS A 164 -2.59 5.36 18.23
C LYS A 164 -2.04 6.73 17.86
N THR A 165 -2.21 7.71 18.72
CA THR A 165 -1.62 9.03 18.50
C THR A 165 -0.13 9.06 18.88
N VAL A 166 0.67 9.73 18.06
CA VAL A 166 2.11 9.94 18.30
C VAL A 166 2.48 11.36 17.90
N THR A 167 3.52 11.94 18.52
CA THR A 167 3.99 13.29 18.16
C THR A 167 4.87 13.30 16.91
N LYS A 168 5.52 12.17 16.62
CA LYS A 168 6.40 11.99 15.47
C LYS A 168 6.61 10.51 15.20
N LEU A 169 6.86 10.17 13.94
CA LEU A 169 7.40 8.87 13.55
C LEU A 169 8.91 8.99 13.30
N PRO A 170 9.70 7.94 13.61
CA PRO A 170 11.12 7.94 13.33
C PRO A 170 11.40 7.93 11.82
N GLU A 171 12.50 8.57 11.43
CA GLU A 171 13.06 8.48 10.09
C GLU A 171 13.84 7.17 9.95
N LEU A 172 13.84 6.54 8.76
CA LEU A 172 14.67 5.36 8.50
C LEU A 172 16.15 5.63 8.73
N SER A 173 16.63 6.86 8.48
CA SER A 173 18.03 7.26 8.74
C SER A 173 18.42 7.23 10.22
N THR A 174 17.45 7.30 11.14
CA THR A 174 17.70 7.15 12.58
C THR A 174 17.81 5.69 13.01
N ILE A 175 17.30 4.76 12.20
CA ILE A 175 17.31 3.32 12.45
C ILE A 175 18.47 2.65 11.70
N ILE A 176 18.61 2.98 10.41
CA ILE A 176 19.67 2.52 9.52
C ILE A 176 20.82 3.52 9.65
N THR A 177 21.63 3.31 10.68
CA THR A 177 22.74 4.19 11.04
C THR A 177 23.95 4.04 10.12
N SER A 178 24.02 2.96 9.33
CA SER A 178 25.02 2.77 8.28
C SER A 178 24.38 2.35 6.96
N GLY A 179 24.69 3.06 5.88
CA GLY A 179 24.23 2.71 4.53
C GLY A 179 24.84 1.39 4.03
N GLU A 180 25.95 0.93 4.60
CA GLU A 180 26.55 -0.34 4.20
C GLU A 180 25.82 -1.50 4.90
N ILE A 181 25.16 -2.38 4.16
CA ILE A 181 24.39 -3.51 4.73
C ILE A 181 25.12 -4.85 4.67
N GLY A 182 26.34 -4.87 4.09
CA GLY A 182 27.24 -6.02 4.05
C GLY A 182 26.97 -6.95 2.87
N ASN A 183 27.11 -8.26 3.09
CA ASN A 183 26.90 -9.27 2.07
C ASN A 183 25.42 -9.65 2.00
N VAL A 184 24.80 -9.52 0.83
CA VAL A 184 23.46 -10.05 0.55
C VAL A 184 23.63 -11.43 -0.06
N VAL A 185 23.16 -12.46 0.66
CA VAL A 185 23.16 -13.83 0.18
C VAL A 185 22.06 -13.98 -0.87
N CYS A 186 22.44 -14.33 -2.09
CA CYS A 186 21.54 -14.39 -3.23
C CYS A 186 21.59 -15.76 -3.90
N SER A 187 20.47 -16.18 -4.48
CA SER A 187 20.44 -17.36 -5.35
C SER A 187 21.25 -17.13 -6.64
N ASP A 188 21.20 -15.91 -7.18
CA ASP A 188 22.03 -15.42 -8.28
C ASP A 188 22.68 -14.08 -7.88
N PRO A 189 24.00 -14.04 -7.59
CA PRO A 189 24.68 -12.80 -7.21
C PRO A 189 24.72 -11.73 -8.30
N GLN A 190 24.49 -12.10 -9.57
CA GLN A 190 24.38 -11.12 -10.64
C GLN A 190 22.99 -10.51 -10.73
N LYS A 191 21.99 -11.05 -10.00
CA LYS A 191 20.57 -10.65 -10.03
C LYS A 191 19.92 -10.79 -8.64
N PRO A 192 20.36 -10.00 -7.64
CA PRO A 192 19.69 -9.97 -6.36
C PRO A 192 18.24 -9.52 -6.52
N THR A 193 17.36 -10.14 -5.73
CA THR A 193 15.97 -9.73 -5.61
C THR A 193 15.81 -8.66 -4.53
N LYS A 194 14.74 -7.86 -4.64
CA LYS A 194 14.36 -6.90 -3.60
C LYS A 194 14.18 -7.56 -2.24
N GLU A 195 13.63 -8.78 -2.22
CA GLU A 195 13.37 -9.54 -1.01
C GLU A 195 14.66 -10.04 -0.34
N GLU A 196 15.63 -10.54 -1.11
CA GLU A 196 16.95 -10.91 -0.56
C GLU A 196 17.64 -9.71 0.08
N VAL A 197 17.60 -8.55 -0.58
CA VAL A 197 18.15 -7.30 -0.02
C VAL A 197 17.39 -6.87 1.23
N LEU A 198 16.06 -6.95 1.22
CA LEU A 198 15.21 -6.61 2.37
C LEU A 198 15.48 -7.52 3.57
N ASN A 199 15.63 -8.82 3.35
CA ASN A 199 15.97 -9.79 4.39
C ASN A 199 17.32 -9.47 5.04
N GLN A 200 18.34 -9.12 4.23
CA GLN A 200 19.62 -8.69 4.79
C GLN A 200 19.51 -7.40 5.63
N ILE A 201 18.70 -6.44 5.17
CA ILE A 201 18.45 -5.20 5.93
C ILE A 201 17.80 -5.52 7.28
N THR A 202 16.74 -6.32 7.30
CA THR A 202 16.00 -6.65 8.52
C THR A 202 16.80 -7.52 9.51
N GLN A 203 17.70 -8.38 9.01
CA GLN A 203 18.64 -9.13 9.85
C GLN A 203 19.70 -8.22 10.50
N LYS A 204 20.19 -7.21 9.77
CA LYS A 204 21.18 -6.27 10.29
C LYS A 204 20.55 -5.24 11.23
N TYR A 205 19.37 -4.77 10.89
CA TYR A 205 18.62 -3.76 11.62
C TYR A 205 17.30 -4.35 12.10
N ASN A 206 17.32 -4.94 13.30
CA ASN A 206 16.15 -5.61 13.91
C ASN A 206 14.90 -4.72 14.05
N ASN A 207 15.07 -3.41 13.99
CA ASN A 207 13.98 -2.42 14.05
C ASN A 207 13.59 -1.91 12.66
N VAL A 208 13.88 -2.67 11.59
CA VAL A 208 13.31 -2.47 10.25
C VAL A 208 12.26 -3.55 10.02
N PHE A 209 11.03 -3.13 9.76
CA PHE A 209 9.89 -4.03 9.57
C PHE A 209 9.55 -4.12 8.09
N LYS A 210 9.52 -5.35 7.54
CA LYS A 210 9.32 -5.60 6.10
C LYS A 210 7.96 -5.13 5.57
N GLU A 211 6.95 -5.12 6.45
CA GLU A 211 5.61 -4.63 6.17
C GLU A 211 5.59 -3.12 5.90
N ASP A 212 6.55 -2.37 6.44
CA ASP A 212 6.57 -0.91 6.44
C ASP A 212 7.56 -0.29 5.45
N VAL A 213 8.43 -1.09 4.84
CA VAL A 213 9.46 -0.60 3.92
C VAL A 213 9.45 -1.38 2.62
N GLU A 214 9.97 -0.76 1.57
CA GLU A 214 10.18 -1.38 0.29
C GLU A 214 11.59 -1.07 -0.23
N VAL A 215 12.14 -1.99 -1.01
CA VAL A 215 13.47 -1.86 -1.61
C VAL A 215 13.34 -1.52 -3.10
N VAL A 216 14.11 -0.52 -3.52
CA VAL A 216 14.31 -0.15 -4.92
C VAL A 216 15.77 -0.39 -5.28
N LEU A 217 16.01 -1.30 -6.22
CA LEU A 217 17.36 -1.57 -6.73
C LEU A 217 17.78 -0.46 -7.71
N ASP A 218 19.03 -0.03 -7.66
CA ASP A 218 19.57 0.91 -8.65
C ASP A 218 19.65 0.22 -10.01
N PRO A 219 18.92 0.67 -11.06
CA PRO A 219 18.94 0.02 -12.37
C PRO A 219 20.33 -0.02 -13.02
N LYS A 220 21.27 0.85 -12.59
CA LYS A 220 22.64 0.89 -13.09
C LYS A 220 23.62 0.05 -12.25
N ASN A 221 23.29 -0.24 -10.99
CA ASN A 221 24.21 -0.90 -10.04
C ASN A 221 23.47 -1.84 -9.07
N TYR A 222 22.50 -2.61 -9.55
CA TYR A 222 21.61 -3.41 -8.73
C TYR A 222 22.31 -4.55 -7.96
N THR A 223 23.60 -4.80 -8.16
CA THR A 223 24.42 -5.74 -7.36
C THR A 223 25.15 -5.09 -6.19
N THR A 224 25.14 -3.76 -6.10
CA THR A 224 25.89 -3.02 -5.07
C THR A 224 25.13 -1.87 -4.44
N LYS A 225 24.01 -1.43 -5.02
CA LYS A 225 23.25 -0.28 -4.55
C LYS A 225 21.75 -0.53 -4.58
N ALA A 226 21.10 -0.08 -3.51
CA ALA A 226 19.66 -0.02 -3.41
C ALA A 226 19.24 1.20 -2.57
N VAL A 227 17.97 1.55 -2.66
CA VAL A 227 17.32 2.50 -1.77
C VAL A 227 16.26 1.73 -1.00
N VAL A 228 16.29 1.81 0.33
CA VAL A 228 15.16 1.41 1.16
C VAL A 228 14.33 2.65 1.45
N LYS A 229 13.03 2.56 1.20
CA LYS A 229 12.08 3.65 1.47
C LYS A 229 10.91 3.13 2.29
N THR A 230 10.33 4.00 3.09
CA THR A 230 9.09 3.71 3.81
C THR A 230 7.95 3.59 2.83
N LYS A 231 7.06 2.63 3.05
CA LYS A 231 5.79 2.60 2.33
C LYS A 231 4.90 3.76 2.80
N PRO A 232 4.02 4.28 1.93
CA PRO A 232 3.08 5.35 2.30
C PRO A 232 2.21 5.00 3.50
N ASP A 233 1.83 3.73 3.62
CA ASP A 233 0.98 3.18 4.67
C ASP A 233 1.74 2.74 5.92
N SER A 234 3.04 3.06 6.04
CA SER A 234 3.85 2.64 7.18
C SER A 234 3.25 3.11 8.51
N ASN A 235 3.24 2.22 9.49
CA ASN A 235 2.87 2.54 10.87
C ASN A 235 4.08 2.92 11.70
N ASN A 236 5.27 2.45 11.34
CA ASN A 236 6.44 2.52 12.21
C ASN A 236 7.41 3.65 11.84
N TYR A 237 7.34 4.21 10.63
CA TYR A 237 8.28 5.21 10.14
C TYR A 237 7.59 6.37 9.44
N ASN A 238 8.27 7.51 9.37
CA ASN A 238 7.75 8.68 8.67
C ASN A 238 7.58 8.38 7.16
N PRO A 239 6.37 8.52 6.58
CA PRO A 239 6.16 8.35 5.15
C PRO A 239 7.06 9.30 4.33
N GLY A 240 7.76 8.74 3.36
CA GLY A 240 8.72 9.46 2.51
C GLY A 240 10.17 9.36 2.99
N SER A 241 10.42 8.75 4.15
CA SER A 241 11.79 8.48 4.60
C SER A 241 12.47 7.47 3.69
N SER A 242 13.75 7.69 3.40
CA SER A 242 14.54 6.78 2.58
C SER A 242 16.02 6.81 2.97
N VAL A 243 16.70 5.71 2.70
CA VAL A 243 18.14 5.55 2.95
C VAL A 243 18.78 4.87 1.76
N ASN A 244 19.88 5.45 1.28
CA ASN A 244 20.72 4.84 0.25
C ASN A 244 21.61 3.78 0.88
N LEU A 245 21.65 2.62 0.26
CA LEU A 245 22.35 1.45 0.75
C LEU A 245 23.43 0.99 -0.22
N THR A 246 24.51 0.45 0.35
CA THR A 246 25.56 -0.26 -0.36
C THR A 246 25.71 -1.68 0.16
N TYR A 247 25.98 -2.62 -0.75
CA TYR A 247 26.17 -4.03 -0.41
C TYR A 247 27.06 -4.74 -1.42
N LYS A 248 27.35 -6.00 -1.13
CA LYS A 248 27.95 -6.96 -2.07
C LYS A 248 27.06 -8.18 -2.14
N THR A 249 26.84 -8.72 -3.32
CA THR A 249 26.13 -9.98 -3.48
C THR A 249 27.09 -11.15 -3.33
N VAL A 250 26.64 -12.20 -2.64
CA VAL A 250 27.39 -13.47 -2.50
C VAL A 250 26.47 -14.63 -2.80
N TYR A 251 27.01 -15.73 -3.31
CA TYR A 251 26.22 -16.93 -3.58
C TYR A 251 25.67 -17.51 -2.28
N ASN A 252 24.40 -17.90 -2.32
CA ASN A 252 23.84 -18.86 -1.39
C ASN A 252 24.45 -20.22 -1.71
N SER A 253 25.69 -20.45 -1.25
CA SER A 253 26.21 -21.81 -1.22
C SER A 253 25.39 -22.55 -0.16
N PRO A 254 24.67 -23.63 -0.51
CA PRO A 254 24.08 -24.44 0.54
C PRO A 254 25.22 -24.79 1.47
N GLN A 255 25.12 -24.43 2.75
CA GLN A 255 25.92 -25.13 3.75
C GLN A 255 25.58 -26.59 3.52
N GLU A 256 26.52 -27.36 2.98
CA GLU A 256 26.56 -28.76 3.33
C GLU A 256 26.46 -28.75 4.85
N ASN A 257 25.38 -29.32 5.39
CA ASN A 257 25.44 -29.83 6.73
C ASN A 257 26.61 -30.80 6.71
N ILE A 258 27.80 -30.31 7.05
CA ILE A 258 28.85 -31.16 7.56
C ILE A 258 28.28 -31.64 8.88
N SER A 259 27.50 -32.72 8.80
CA SER A 259 27.33 -33.65 9.89
C SER A 259 28.72 -33.81 10.49
N ASP A 260 28.88 -33.48 11.76
CA ASP A 260 30.10 -33.59 12.56
C ASP A 260 30.55 -35.07 12.68
N SER A 261 30.89 -35.67 11.55
CA SER A 261 31.31 -37.04 11.43
C SER A 261 32.15 -37.20 10.14
N ASN A 262 33.46 -37.32 10.35
CA ASN A 262 34.41 -38.06 9.51
C ASN A 262 35.27 -37.37 8.44
N TRP A 263 35.42 -36.04 8.40
CA TRP A 263 36.47 -35.45 7.54
C TRP A 263 37.90 -35.75 8.03
N LEU A 264 38.10 -35.93 9.35
CA LEU A 264 39.39 -36.30 9.92
C LEU A 264 39.75 -37.77 9.67
N THR A 265 38.78 -38.68 9.51
CA THR A 265 39.08 -40.10 9.20
C THR A 265 39.43 -40.32 7.73
N GLU A 266 38.90 -39.54 6.79
CA GLU A 266 39.27 -39.67 5.38
C GLU A 266 40.66 -39.13 5.07
N ILE A 267 41.11 -38.05 5.73
CA ILE A 267 42.49 -37.57 5.60
C ILE A 267 43.49 -38.60 6.15
N TRP A 268 43.16 -39.28 7.26
CA TRP A 268 43.99 -40.37 7.78
C TRP A 268 44.06 -41.58 6.82
N PHE A 269 42.98 -41.90 6.10
CA PHE A 269 42.98 -43.00 5.14
C PHE A 269 43.83 -42.70 3.89
N TRP A 270 43.84 -41.44 3.41
CA TRP A 270 44.67 -41.02 2.29
C TRP A 270 46.14 -40.80 2.67
N VAL A 271 46.44 -40.30 3.88
CA VAL A 271 47.84 -40.18 4.35
C VAL A 271 48.44 -41.56 4.65
N LEU A 272 47.67 -42.51 5.21
CA LEU A 272 48.19 -43.85 5.52
C LEU A 272 48.41 -44.70 4.26
N THR A 273 47.54 -44.60 3.25
CA THR A 273 47.76 -45.29 1.95
C THR A 273 48.95 -44.71 1.18
N MET A 274 49.19 -43.40 1.27
CA MET A 274 50.36 -42.78 0.63
C MET A 274 51.67 -43.14 1.35
N VAL A 275 51.67 -43.34 2.67
CA VAL A 275 52.86 -43.79 3.43
C VAL A 275 53.18 -45.28 3.16
N VAL A 276 52.17 -46.14 3.02
CA VAL A 276 52.40 -47.55 2.68
C VAL A 276 52.93 -47.71 1.25
N ALA A 277 52.42 -46.93 0.29
CA ALA A 277 52.89 -46.97 -1.10
C ALA A 277 54.34 -46.46 -1.28
N VAL A 278 54.80 -45.52 -0.44
CA VAL A 278 56.17 -44.97 -0.52
C VAL A 278 57.20 -45.81 0.25
N SER A 279 56.77 -46.66 1.20
CA SER A 279 57.67 -47.54 1.97
C SER A 279 57.96 -48.91 1.32
N GLY A 280 57.39 -49.20 0.15
CA GLY A 280 57.64 -50.42 -0.63
C GLY A 280 58.86 -50.37 -1.56
N ALA A 281 59.60 -49.27 -1.60
CA ALA A 281 60.78 -49.13 -2.45
C ALA A 281 61.95 -48.49 -1.70
N SER A 282 63.07 -49.21 -1.69
CA SER A 282 64.42 -48.84 -1.26
C SER A 282 64.72 -48.89 0.25
N ALA A 283 65.32 -50.02 0.62
CA ALA A 283 66.35 -50.09 1.64
C ALA A 283 67.43 -49.01 1.39
N TYR A 284 67.79 -48.25 2.42
CA TYR A 284 69.18 -47.94 2.81
C TYR A 284 69.14 -47.22 4.16
N GLY A 285 69.91 -47.74 5.13
CA GLY A 285 69.74 -47.43 6.54
C GLY A 285 70.22 -46.03 6.97
N ILE A 286 69.56 -45.48 7.98
CA ILE A 286 70.15 -44.53 8.93
C ILE A 286 69.58 -44.82 10.32
N THR A 287 70.41 -45.33 11.22
CA THR A 287 70.16 -45.35 12.66
C THR A 287 70.36 -43.93 13.20
N ALA A 288 69.30 -43.25 13.62
CA ALA A 288 69.40 -41.97 14.33
C ALA A 288 68.83 -42.10 15.75
N LYS A 289 69.74 -42.11 16.72
CA LYS A 289 69.48 -42.04 18.16
C LYS A 289 68.72 -40.76 18.50
N ILE A 290 67.54 -40.88 19.12
CA ILE A 290 66.83 -39.75 19.74
C ILE A 290 67.53 -39.41 21.06
N LYS A 291 68.28 -38.31 21.10
CA LYS A 291 68.72 -37.65 22.34
C LYS A 291 67.59 -36.74 22.83
N LYS A 292 66.99 -37.06 23.99
CA LYS A 292 66.12 -36.14 24.75
C LYS A 292 66.91 -34.90 25.14
N LYS A 293 66.53 -33.72 24.64
CA LYS A 293 67.04 -32.43 25.11
C LYS A 293 66.12 -31.93 26.23
N LYS A 294 66.67 -31.83 27.45
CA LYS A 294 66.05 -31.15 28.61
C LYS A 294 65.94 -29.66 28.28
N ASN A 295 64.76 -29.08 28.48
CA ASN A 295 64.59 -27.63 28.53
C ASN A 295 65.27 -27.08 29.79
N SER A 296 66.18 -26.14 29.58
CA SER A 296 66.75 -25.28 30.61
C SER A 296 65.98 -23.96 30.60
N HIS A 297 65.35 -23.63 31.72
CA HIS A 297 65.00 -22.26 32.05
C HIS A 297 65.96 -21.79 33.14
N HIS A 298 66.80 -20.82 32.78
CA HIS A 298 67.43 -19.89 33.70
C HIS A 298 67.05 -18.49 33.24
N HIS A 299 66.49 -17.67 34.14
CA HIS A 299 67.21 -16.48 34.56
C HIS A 299 66.60 -15.83 35.80
N LYS A 300 67.53 -15.48 36.70
CA LYS A 300 67.56 -14.35 37.65
C LYS A 300 66.56 -14.35 38.80
#